data_AF-T1K599-F1
#
_entry.id   AF-T1K599-F1
#
_cell.length_a   1.000
_cell.length_b   1.000
_cell.length_c   1.000
_cell.angle_alpha   90.00
_cell.angle_beta   90.00
_cell.angle_gamma   90.00
#
_symmetry.space_group_name_H-M   'P 1'
#
loop_
_entity.id
_entity.type
_entity.pdbx_description
1 polymer ?
#
loop_
_entity_poly.entity_id
_entity_poly.type
_entity_poly.pdbx_seq_one_letter_code
_entity_poly.pdbx_strand_id
1 'polypeptide(L)'
;MLGYPKSTLNECGYCVGNDTGLDEDYGKDCLGVCHGSAIFDCKNVCNGTAYRDKCTNQCLDEASELPESTRDCRGECIQPNLPLEQLPYRLDECGYCRLQSSELSLWFLH
;
A
#
# COMPACT_ATOMS: atom_id res chain seq x y z
N MET A 1 -17.39 -12.78 -38.93
CA MET A 1 -18.10 -12.82 -37.64
C MET A 1 -17.16 -12.20 -36.63
N LEU A 2 -17.51 -11.05 -36.06
CA LEU A 2 -16.69 -10.39 -35.03
C LEU A 2 -17.07 -11.00 -33.67
N GLY A 3 -16.10 -11.48 -32.90
CA GLY A 3 -16.31 -12.09 -31.57
C GLY A 3 -15.60 -13.44 -31.39
N TYR A 4 -15.78 -14.04 -30.20
CA TYR A 4 -15.22 -15.34 -29.81
C TYR A 4 -16.30 -16.42 -29.88
N PRO A 5 -16.51 -17.09 -31.05
CA PRO A 5 -17.69 -17.91 -31.32
C PRO A 5 -17.80 -19.18 -30.46
N LYS A 6 -16.75 -19.55 -29.74
CA LYS A 6 -16.74 -20.70 -28.83
C LYS A 6 -16.89 -20.31 -27.35
N SER A 7 -16.79 -19.02 -27.01
CA SER A 7 -16.91 -18.53 -25.63
C SER A 7 -18.32 -18.76 -25.05
N THR A 8 -18.40 -18.88 -23.72
CA THR A 8 -19.65 -19.07 -22.98
C THR A 8 -19.88 -17.90 -22.06
N LEU A 9 -21.14 -17.52 -21.83
CA LEU A 9 -21.48 -16.51 -20.83
C LEU A 9 -21.29 -17.12 -19.42
N ASN A 10 -20.54 -16.45 -18.55
CA ASN A 10 -20.48 -16.82 -17.13
C ASN A 10 -21.63 -16.19 -16.32
N GLU A 11 -21.69 -16.49 -15.02
CA GLU A 11 -22.74 -15.97 -14.13
C GLU A 11 -22.71 -14.45 -13.96
N CYS A 12 -21.58 -13.80 -14.23
CA CYS A 12 -21.44 -12.35 -14.16
C CYS A 12 -21.79 -11.64 -15.48
N GLY A 13 -22.15 -12.40 -16.53
CA GLY A 13 -22.54 -11.86 -17.83
C GLY A 13 -21.37 -11.57 -18.78
N TYR A 14 -20.19 -12.15 -18.54
CA TYR A 14 -19.03 -12.03 -19.41
C TYR A 14 -18.83 -13.27 -20.28
N CYS A 15 -18.38 -13.07 -21.52
CA CYS A 15 -17.96 -14.17 -22.38
C CYS A 15 -16.59 -14.68 -21.94
N VAL A 16 -16.50 -15.92 -21.49
CA VAL A 16 -15.30 -16.56 -20.91
C VAL A 16 -14.90 -17.82 -21.68
N GLY A 17 -13.70 -18.33 -21.37
CA GLY A 17 -13.14 -19.55 -21.95
C GLY A 17 -12.67 -19.42 -23.39
N ASN A 18 -12.19 -20.54 -23.94
CA ASN A 18 -11.61 -20.62 -25.29
C ASN A 18 -10.55 -19.53 -25.52
N ASP A 19 -10.65 -18.80 -26.63
CA ASP A 19 -9.66 -17.81 -27.07
C ASP A 19 -9.83 -16.44 -26.41
N THR A 20 -10.75 -16.29 -25.42
CA THR A 20 -10.92 -15.03 -24.68
C THR A 20 -9.79 -14.76 -23.69
N GLY A 21 -9.14 -15.83 -23.18
CA GLY A 21 -8.17 -15.74 -22.09
C GLY A 21 -8.77 -15.41 -20.72
N LEU A 22 -10.10 -15.39 -20.60
CA LEU A 22 -10.82 -15.10 -19.35
C LEU A 22 -11.28 -16.41 -18.70
N ASP A 23 -11.07 -16.54 -17.40
CA ASP A 23 -11.54 -17.67 -16.58
C ASP A 23 -13.04 -17.55 -16.25
N GLU A 24 -13.62 -18.62 -15.70
CA GLU A 24 -15.05 -18.72 -15.39
C GLU A 24 -15.52 -17.71 -14.32
N ASP A 25 -14.61 -17.28 -13.44
CA ASP A 25 -14.87 -16.32 -12.37
C ASP A 25 -14.63 -14.87 -12.80
N TYR A 26 -14.28 -14.63 -14.06
CA TYR A 26 -14.05 -13.27 -14.56
C TYR A 26 -15.25 -12.34 -14.28
N GLY A 27 -14.98 -11.22 -13.61
CA GLY A 27 -15.99 -10.26 -13.19
C GLY A 27 -16.52 -10.48 -11.77
N LYS A 28 -16.11 -11.55 -11.08
CA LYS A 28 -16.28 -11.68 -9.63
C LYS A 28 -15.22 -10.88 -8.90
N ASP A 29 -15.60 -10.31 -7.76
CA ASP A 29 -14.66 -9.80 -6.77
C ASP A 29 -14.06 -10.95 -5.95
N CYS A 30 -13.17 -10.66 -4.98
CA CYS A 30 -12.54 -11.73 -4.21
C CYS A 30 -13.50 -12.49 -3.26
N LEU A 31 -14.74 -12.01 -3.06
CA LEU A 31 -15.80 -12.71 -2.32
C LEU A 31 -16.67 -13.57 -3.24
N GLY A 32 -16.37 -13.61 -4.54
CA GLY A 32 -17.18 -14.31 -5.52
C GLY A 32 -18.41 -13.53 -5.99
N VAL A 33 -18.51 -12.23 -5.68
CA VAL A 33 -19.65 -11.41 -6.05
C VAL A 33 -19.41 -10.76 -7.40
N CYS A 34 -20.28 -11.03 -8.37
CA CYS A 34 -20.25 -10.37 -9.68
C CYS A 34 -20.36 -8.86 -9.54
N HIS A 35 -19.44 -8.12 -10.17
CA HIS A 35 -19.35 -6.65 -10.10
C HIS A 35 -19.21 -6.11 -8.68
N GLY A 36 -18.74 -6.94 -7.74
CA GLY A 36 -18.45 -6.54 -6.38
C GLY A 36 -17.19 -5.67 -6.29
N SER A 37 -16.97 -5.08 -5.12
CA SER A 37 -15.84 -4.18 -4.85
C SER A 37 -14.80 -4.76 -3.90
N ALA A 38 -14.97 -6.00 -3.44
CA ALA A 38 -14.02 -6.62 -2.52
C ALA A 38 -12.69 -6.89 -3.23
N ILE A 39 -11.61 -6.41 -2.64
CA ILE A 39 -10.25 -6.61 -3.13
C ILE A 39 -9.42 -7.35 -2.10
N PHE A 40 -8.42 -8.10 -2.55
CA PHE A 40 -7.42 -8.67 -1.67
C PHE A 40 -6.58 -7.55 -1.06
N ASP A 41 -6.37 -7.63 0.26
CA ASP A 41 -5.40 -6.81 0.96
C ASP A 41 -3.97 -7.32 0.68
N CYS A 42 -2.94 -6.66 1.24
CA CYS A 42 -1.56 -7.06 0.99
C CYS A 42 -1.14 -8.39 1.67
N LYS A 43 -1.99 -8.99 2.51
CA LYS A 43 -1.85 -10.36 3.08
C LYS A 43 -2.68 -11.38 2.30
N ASN A 44 -3.27 -11.00 1.17
CA ASN A 44 -4.20 -11.80 0.37
C ASN A 44 -5.46 -12.20 1.14
N VAL A 45 -5.89 -11.38 2.11
CA VAL A 45 -7.20 -11.53 2.74
C VAL A 45 -8.21 -10.71 1.96
N CYS A 46 -9.27 -11.37 1.49
CA CYS A 46 -10.33 -10.69 0.77
C CYS A 46 -11.07 -9.70 1.69
N ASN A 47 -11.15 -8.44 1.27
CA ASN A 47 -11.67 -7.33 2.07
C ASN A 47 -10.99 -7.21 3.45
N GLY A 48 -9.73 -7.64 3.53
CA GLY A 48 -8.91 -7.49 4.73
C GLY A 48 -8.46 -6.05 4.94
N THR A 49 -7.96 -5.77 6.14
CA THR A 49 -7.54 -4.42 6.55
C THR A 49 -6.04 -4.19 6.42
N ALA A 50 -5.28 -5.19 5.95
CA ALA A 50 -3.84 -5.05 5.87
C ALA A 50 -3.43 -4.07 4.77
N TYR A 51 -2.48 -3.19 5.06
CA TYR A 51 -2.00 -2.17 4.13
C TYR A 51 -0.49 -2.23 3.97
N ARG A 52 -0.01 -1.84 2.77
CA ARG A 52 1.43 -1.73 2.52
C ARG A 52 1.95 -0.43 3.13
N ASP A 53 2.83 -0.54 4.10
CA ASP A 53 3.45 0.60 4.75
C ASP A 53 4.40 1.32 3.78
N LYS A 54 4.22 2.64 3.61
CA LYS A 54 5.02 3.44 2.68
C LYS A 54 6.51 3.53 3.03
N CYS A 55 6.88 3.31 4.30
CA CYS A 55 8.25 3.49 4.77
C CYS A 55 9.07 2.20 4.72
N THR A 56 8.43 1.08 5.02
CA THR A 56 9.08 -0.25 5.11
C THR A 56 8.75 -1.15 3.92
N ASN A 57 7.74 -0.79 3.11
CA ASN A 57 7.10 -1.67 2.13
C ASN A 57 6.56 -2.98 2.72
N GLN A 58 6.48 -3.12 4.04
CA GLN A 58 5.91 -4.27 4.70
C GLN A 58 4.39 -4.22 4.64
N CYS A 59 3.76 -5.39 4.63
CA CYS A 59 2.32 -5.50 4.75
C CYS A 59 1.95 -5.61 6.23
N LEU A 60 1.27 -4.59 6.75
CA LEU A 60 0.93 -4.45 8.17
C LEU A 60 -0.58 -4.54 8.37
N ASP A 61 -0.99 -4.96 9.56
CA ASP A 61 -2.38 -4.95 10.04
C ASP A 61 -2.43 -4.39 11.48
N GLU A 62 -3.62 -4.29 12.06
CA GLU A 62 -3.83 -3.72 13.40
C GLU A 62 -3.09 -4.47 14.52
N ALA A 63 -2.67 -5.71 14.27
CA ALA A 63 -1.90 -6.53 15.20
C ALA A 63 -0.38 -6.38 15.04
N SER A 64 0.09 -5.67 14.02
CA SER A 64 1.52 -5.50 13.74
C SER A 64 2.06 -4.31 14.54
N GLU A 65 2.91 -4.58 15.55
CA GLU A 65 3.69 -3.52 16.19
C GLU A 65 4.64 -2.91 15.16
N LEU A 66 4.34 -1.67 14.76
CA LEU A 66 5.25 -0.88 13.93
C LEU A 66 6.58 -0.72 14.70
N PRO A 67 7.74 -0.91 14.05
CA PRO A 67 8.99 -0.48 14.67
C PRO A 67 8.89 1.03 14.93
N GLU A 68 9.10 1.42 16.19
CA GLU A 68 8.87 2.76 16.76
C GLU A 68 9.59 3.93 16.03
N SER A 69 10.38 3.65 14.98
CA SER A 69 11.28 4.61 14.36
C SER A 69 11.32 4.49 12.82
N THR A 70 10.16 4.45 12.16
CA THR A 70 10.09 4.54 10.68
C THR A 70 9.57 5.87 10.16
N ARG A 71 9.06 6.74 11.03
CA ARG A 71 8.53 8.06 10.68
C ARG A 71 9.03 9.17 11.62
N ASP A 72 9.17 10.38 11.09
CA ASP A 72 9.38 11.60 11.89
C ASP A 72 8.07 12.07 12.56
N CYS A 73 8.13 13.14 13.36
CA CYS A 73 6.94 13.69 14.04
C CYS A 73 5.90 14.33 13.11
N ARG A 74 6.16 14.40 11.79
CA ARG A 74 5.18 14.79 10.76
C ARG A 74 4.55 13.58 10.07
N GLY A 75 5.01 12.37 10.38
CA GLY A 75 4.59 11.15 9.70
C GLY A 75 5.33 10.87 8.39
N GLU A 76 6.45 11.55 8.13
CA GLU A 76 7.30 11.31 6.96
C GLU A 76 8.30 10.20 7.22
N CYS A 77 8.59 9.40 6.20
CA CYS A 77 9.50 8.27 6.34
C CYS A 77 10.93 8.75 6.59
N ILE A 78 11.61 8.08 7.52
CA ILE A 78 13.02 8.33 7.84
C ILE A 78 13.88 7.17 7.37
N GLN A 79 15.16 7.43 7.12
CA GLN A 79 16.09 6.34 6.84
C GLN A 79 16.20 5.43 8.06
N PRO A 80 16.19 4.09 7.87
CA PRO A 80 16.41 3.17 8.97
C PRO A 80 17.79 3.44 9.59
N ASN A 81 17.85 3.44 10.91
CA ASN A 81 19.05 3.72 11.72
C ASN A 81 19.58 5.17 11.67
N LEU A 82 18.78 6.15 11.27
CA LEU A 82 19.15 7.55 11.43
C LEU A 82 19.17 7.90 12.94
N PRO A 83 20.30 8.38 13.50
CA PRO A 83 20.36 8.84 14.88
C PRO A 83 19.33 9.95 15.12
N LEU A 84 18.72 10.00 16.32
CA LEU A 84 17.71 11.00 16.67
C LEU A 84 18.19 12.44 16.47
N GLU A 85 19.50 12.68 16.60
CA GLU A 85 20.14 13.98 16.41
C GLU A 85 20.24 14.43 14.94
N GLN A 86 20.07 13.50 13.99
CA GLN A 86 20.11 13.76 12.55
C GLN A 86 18.69 13.83 11.94
N LEU A 87 17.65 13.69 12.76
CA LEU A 87 16.27 13.83 12.30
C LEU A 87 15.97 15.29 11.99
N PRO A 88 15.55 15.62 10.75
CA PRO A 88 15.27 17.00 10.38
C PRO A 88 14.10 17.55 11.18
N TYR A 89 13.14 16.73 11.61
CA TYR A 89 11.98 17.15 12.40
C TYR A 89 11.84 16.33 13.67
N ARG A 90 11.69 17.02 14.80
CA ARG A 90 11.57 16.40 16.14
C ARG A 90 10.60 17.18 17.02
N LEU A 91 10.04 16.49 18.01
CA LEU A 91 9.22 17.10 19.04
C LEU A 91 10.09 18.00 19.92
N ASP A 92 9.63 19.24 20.15
CA ASP A 92 10.19 20.11 21.18
C ASP A 92 9.70 19.67 22.58
N GLU A 93 10.15 20.36 23.63
CA GLU A 93 9.78 20.06 25.03
C GLU A 93 8.27 20.17 25.29
N CYS A 94 7.55 20.88 24.42
CA CYS A 94 6.10 21.03 24.48
C CYS A 94 5.36 20.01 23.59
N GLY A 95 6.08 19.15 22.85
CA GLY A 95 5.50 18.18 21.92
C GLY A 95 5.14 18.75 20.55
N TYR A 96 5.67 19.91 20.15
CA TYR A 96 5.49 20.43 18.78
C TYR A 96 6.58 19.93 17.85
N CYS A 97 6.19 19.47 16.67
CA CYS A 97 7.13 19.03 15.63
C CYS A 97 7.80 20.23 14.96
N ARG A 98 9.12 20.41 15.15
CA ARG A 98 9.90 21.52 14.59
C ARG A 98 11.11 21.02 13.82
N LEU A 99 11.58 21.84 12.88
CA LEU A 99 12.84 21.61 12.17
C LEU A 99 14.02 21.72 13.15
N GLN A 100 14.85 20.68 13.25
CA GLN A 100 16.13 20.71 13.94
C GLN A 100 17.15 21.38 13.02
N SER A 101 17.54 22.61 13.34
CA SER A 101 18.48 23.41 12.53
C SER A 101 19.95 22.98 12.72
N SER A 102 20.26 21.69 12.70
CA SER A 102 21.63 21.19 12.86
C SER A 102 22.23 20.63 11.57
N GLU A 103 22.01 21.29 10.43
CA GLU A 103 22.91 21.33 9.25
C GLU A 103 22.25 22.15 8.10
N LEU A 104 22.25 23.49 8.23
CA LEU A 104 22.26 24.40 7.06
C LEU A 104 23.67 24.99 6.90
N SER A 105 24.71 24.22 7.25
CA SER A 105 26.08 24.70 7.25
C SER A 105 27.04 23.62 6.77
N LEU A 106 27.09 23.38 5.44
CA LEU A 106 28.35 23.31 4.64
C LEU A 106 28.27 22.62 3.26
N TRP A 107 27.12 22.14 2.76
CA TRP A 107 27.09 21.41 1.46
C TRP A 107 26.66 22.23 0.22
N PHE A 108 26.51 23.56 0.31
CA PHE A 108 26.20 24.44 -0.85
C PHE A 108 27.36 25.39 -1.25
N LEU A 109 28.60 25.01 -0.96
CA LEU A 109 29.78 25.64 -1.54
C LEU A 109 30.71 24.54 -2.02
N HIS A 110 30.55 24.07 -3.25
CA HIS A 110 31.58 23.66 -4.22
C HIS A 110 30.88 23.44 -5.57
#